data_AF-A0A8H3LNG2-F1
#
_entry.id   AF-A0A8H3LNG2-F1
#
_cell.length_a   1.000
_cell.length_b   1.000
_cell.length_c   1.000
_cell.angle_alpha   90.00
_cell.angle_beta   90.00
_cell.angle_gamma   90.00
#
_symmetry.space_group_name_H-M   'P 1'
#
loop_
_entity.id
_entity.type
_entity.pdbx_description
1 polymer ?
#
loop_
_entity_poly.entity_id
_entity_poly.type
_entity_poly.pdbx_seq_one_letter_code
_entity_poly.pdbx_strand_id
1 'polypeptide(L)'
;MDETTDDCSRSIVNIIFCYHNEIKLVSVDFLERVNNTTIGQVLMTILTHFNIPFNLSHLFLSDSAAYMKKCYRKILSPLMPNLIHAPCCVHILNLIGYV
;
A
#
# COMPACT_ATOMS: atom_id res chain seq x y z
N MET A 1 -2.31 2.75 -0.88
CA MET A 1 -1.19 2.81 0.08
C MET A 1 -0.15 3.71 -0.55
N ASP A 2 0.18 4.78 0.14
CA ASP A 2 1.05 5.84 -0.35
C ASP A 2 2.23 5.96 0.61
N GLU A 3 3.44 6.02 0.08
CA GLU A 3 4.66 6.15 0.88
C GLU A 3 5.31 7.50 0.59
N THR A 4 5.69 8.20 1.65
CA THR A 4 6.45 9.44 1.60
C THR A 4 7.54 9.43 2.67
N THR A 5 8.30 10.50 2.79
CA THR A 5 9.41 10.64 3.75
C THR A 5 9.23 11.92 4.55
N ASP A 6 9.45 11.86 5.86
CA ASP A 6 9.44 13.04 6.73
C ASP A 6 10.79 13.81 6.72
N ASP A 7 10.82 14.98 7.35
CA ASP A 7 12.04 15.79 7.46
C ASP A 7 13.16 15.10 8.24
N CYS A 8 12.85 14.02 8.98
CA CYS A 8 13.78 13.17 9.70
C CYS A 8 14.22 11.93 8.89
N SER A 9 13.91 11.86 7.59
CA SER A 9 14.21 10.73 6.70
C SER A 9 13.57 9.40 7.10
N ARG A 10 12.47 9.42 7.84
CA ARG A 10 11.66 8.22 8.14
C ARG A 10 10.61 8.03 7.06
N SER A 11 10.35 6.78 6.68
CA SER A 11 9.25 6.47 5.76
C SER A 11 7.92 6.64 6.49
N ILE A 12 7.03 7.45 5.92
CA ILE A 12 5.64 7.55 6.33
C ILE A 12 4.79 6.77 5.35
N VAL A 13 3.99 5.86 5.87
CA VAL A 13 3.09 5.02 5.09
C VAL A 13 1.65 5.44 5.38
N ASN A 14 1.01 6.04 4.39
CA ASN A 14 -0.38 6.44 4.42
C ASN A 14 -1.27 5.31 3.91
N ILE A 15 -2.25 4.93 4.71
CA ILE A 15 -3.21 3.87 4.38
C ILE A 15 -4.56 4.50 4.19
N ILE A 16 -5.07 4.32 2.98
CA ILE A 16 -6.28 4.97 2.50
C ILE A 16 -7.23 3.87 2.03
N PHE A 17 -8.45 3.89 2.55
CA PHE A 17 -9.52 3.05 2.05
C PHE A 17 -10.39 3.83 1.07
N CYS A 18 -10.83 3.12 0.03
CA CYS A 18 -11.79 3.60 -0.95
C CYS A 18 -12.94 2.59 -1.02
N TYR A 19 -14.17 3.04 -0.76
CA TYR A 19 -15.37 2.21 -0.84
C TYR A 19 -16.55 3.07 -1.27
N HIS A 20 -17.28 2.67 -2.32
CA HIS A 20 -18.42 3.43 -2.87
C HIS A 20 -18.11 4.92 -3.12
N ASN A 21 -16.93 5.19 -3.70
CA ASN A 21 -16.39 6.53 -3.96
C ASN A 21 -16.08 7.38 -2.71
N GLU A 22 -16.25 6.84 -1.50
CA GLU A 22 -15.76 7.48 -0.28
C GLU A 22 -14.30 7.09 -0.05
N ILE A 23 -13.48 8.11 0.20
CA ILE A 23 -12.05 7.96 0.45
C ILE A 23 -11.77 8.40 1.89
N LYS A 24 -11.11 7.53 2.66
CA LYS A 24 -10.75 7.84 4.05
C LYS A 24 -9.31 7.45 4.34
N LEU A 25 -8.55 8.39 4.88
CA LEU A 25 -7.27 8.10 5.52
C LEU A 25 -7.55 7.37 6.83
N VAL A 26 -7.12 6.12 6.92
CA VAL A 26 -7.41 5.25 8.06
C VAL A 26 -6.21 5.05 8.99
N SER A 27 -5.00 5.21 8.47
CA SER A 27 -3.77 5.18 9.28
C SER A 27 -2.64 5.93 8.60
N VAL A 28 -1.72 6.39 9.42
CA VAL A 28 -0.42 6.98 9.05
C VAL A 28 0.62 6.30 9.93
N ASP A 29 1.42 5.44 9.34
CA ASP A 29 2.41 4.64 10.05
C ASP A 29 3.82 5.13 9.76
N PHE A 30 4.60 5.39 10.81
CA PHE A 30 5.99 5.81 10.72
C PHE A 30 6.90 4.59 10.82
N LEU A 31 7.67 4.32 9.76
CA LEU A 31 8.56 3.17 9.67
C LEU A 31 10.00 3.62 9.55
N GLU A 32 10.87 3.08 10.41
CA GLU A 32 12.32 3.28 10.29
C GLU A 32 12.90 2.61 9.03
N ARG A 33 12.28 1.49 8.61
CA ARG A 33 12.69 0.73 7.41
C ARG A 33 11.49 0.16 6.68
N VAL A 34 11.45 0.41 5.38
CA VAL A 34 10.46 -0.15 4.46
C VAL A 34 11.04 -1.33 3.69
N ASN A 35 10.29 -2.43 3.68
CA ASN A 35 10.54 -3.58 2.83
C ASN A 35 9.22 -4.32 2.60
N ASN A 36 9.25 -5.37 1.77
CA ASN A 36 8.04 -6.09 1.40
C ASN A 36 7.31 -6.70 2.62
N THR A 37 8.05 -7.14 3.64
CA THR A 37 7.47 -7.74 4.85
C THR A 37 6.86 -6.68 5.76
N THR A 38 7.53 -5.54 5.97
CA THR A 38 6.99 -4.48 6.84
C THR A 38 5.73 -3.86 6.26
N ILE A 39 5.70 -3.60 4.94
CA ILE A 39 4.48 -3.15 4.23
C ILE A 39 3.34 -4.18 4.37
N GLY A 40 3.64 -5.46 4.17
CA GLY A 40 2.66 -6.53 4.35
C GLY A 40 2.09 -6.55 5.77
N GLN A 41 2.96 -6.51 6.79
CA GLN A 41 2.57 -6.50 8.19
C GLN A 41 1.69 -5.29 8.55
N VAL A 42 2.02 -4.10 8.05
CA VAL A 42 1.22 -2.89 8.25
C VAL A 42 -0.18 -3.08 7.66
N LEU A 43 -0.29 -3.56 6.42
CA LEU A 43 -1.59 -3.81 5.80
C LEU A 43 -2.40 -4.89 6.53
N MET A 44 -1.77 -6.01 6.91
CA MET A 44 -2.45 -7.09 7.64
C MET A 44 -2.94 -6.64 9.02
N THR A 45 -2.14 -5.85 9.73
CA THR A 45 -2.50 -5.28 11.04
C THR A 45 -3.75 -4.41 10.90
N ILE A 46 -3.79 -3.55 9.88
CA ILE A 46 -4.90 -2.65 9.62
C ILE A 46 -6.18 -3.41 9.25
N LEU A 47 -6.09 -4.36 8.32
CA LEU A 47 -7.25 -5.15 7.93
C LEU A 47 -7.81 -5.95 9.11
N THR A 48 -6.94 -6.50 9.95
CA THR A 48 -7.35 -7.20 11.18
C THR A 48 -7.99 -6.23 12.19
N HIS A 49 -7.41 -5.04 12.37
CA HIS A 49 -7.91 -4.02 13.30
C HIS A 49 -9.33 -3.56 12.94
N PHE A 50 -9.60 -3.35 11.65
CA PHE A 50 -10.93 -2.97 11.16
C PHE A 50 -11.86 -4.18 10.89
N ASN A 51 -11.41 -5.39 11.20
CA ASN A 51 -12.12 -6.64 10.92
C ASN A 51 -12.59 -6.75 9.45
N ILE A 52 -11.72 -6.34 8.53
CA ILE A 52 -11.99 -6.38 7.08
C ILE A 52 -11.61 -7.76 6.56
N PRO A 53 -12.57 -8.51 5.99
CA PRO A 53 -12.28 -9.83 5.48
C PRO A 53 -11.45 -9.73 4.19
N PHE A 54 -10.50 -10.64 4.04
CA PHE A 54 -9.51 -10.63 2.94
C PHE A 54 -10.14 -10.79 1.55
N ASN A 55 -11.33 -11.36 1.47
CA ASN A 55 -12.09 -11.50 0.22
C ASN A 55 -12.78 -10.21 -0.25
N LEU A 56 -12.89 -9.19 0.60
CA LEU A 56 -13.53 -7.90 0.26
C LEU A 56 -12.56 -6.95 -0.46
N SER A 57 -11.26 -7.13 -0.24
CA SER A 57 -10.24 -6.26 -0.84
C SER A 57 -9.95 -6.72 -2.28
N HIS A 58 -10.35 -5.91 -3.26
CA HIS A 58 -10.17 -6.22 -4.68
C HIS A 58 -8.99 -5.48 -5.32
N LEU A 59 -8.59 -4.33 -4.76
CA LEU A 59 -7.56 -3.49 -5.35
C LEU A 59 -6.53 -3.07 -4.30
N PHE A 60 -5.27 -3.35 -4.59
CA PHE A 60 -4.12 -2.79 -3.91
C PHE A 60 -3.48 -1.75 -4.82
N LEU A 61 -3.74 -0.48 -4.55
CA LEU A 61 -3.13 0.65 -5.27
C LEU A 61 -1.91 1.16 -4.49
N SER A 62 -0.73 1.12 -5.10
CA SER A 62 0.52 1.62 -4.51
C SER A 62 1.47 2.14 -5.58
N ASP A 63 2.63 2.68 -5.20
CA ASP A 63 3.71 2.96 -6.16
C ASP A 63 4.21 1.68 -6.88
N SER A 64 5.09 1.89 -7.85
CA SER A 64 5.68 0.82 -8.67
C SER A 64 7.00 0.24 -8.11
N ALA A 65 7.38 0.56 -6.87
CA ALA A 65 8.63 0.14 -6.26
C ALA A 65 8.74 -1.39 -6.16
N ALA A 66 9.98 -1.89 -6.20
CA ALA A 66 10.24 -3.33 -6.24
C ALA A 66 9.72 -4.06 -4.99
N TYR A 67 9.82 -3.46 -3.80
CA TYR A 67 9.34 -4.07 -2.57
C TYR A 67 7.80 -4.05 -2.45
N MET A 68 7.11 -3.04 -3.00
CA MET A 68 5.64 -3.04 -3.08
C MET A 68 5.12 -4.18 -3.98
N LYS A 69 5.72 -4.33 -5.17
CA LYS A 69 5.42 -5.46 -6.08
C LYS A 69 5.74 -6.81 -5.44
N LYS A 70 6.86 -6.90 -4.70
CA LYS A 70 7.24 -8.12 -3.98
C LYS A 70 6.29 -8.42 -2.83
N CYS A 71 5.82 -7.41 -2.09
CA CYS A 71 4.80 -7.55 -1.04
C CYS A 71 3.53 -8.16 -1.62
N TYR A 72 3.00 -7.57 -2.70
CA TYR A 72 1.84 -8.12 -3.39
C TYR A 72 2.05 -9.59 -3.80
N ARG A 73 3.14 -9.89 -4.51
CA ARG A 73 3.39 -11.24 -5.04
C ARG A 73 3.60 -12.30 -3.96
N LYS A 74 4.31 -11.97 -2.88
CA LYS A 74 4.76 -12.95 -1.87
C LYS A 74 3.86 -13.03 -0.65
N ILE A 75 3.11 -11.97 -0.34
CA ILE A 75 2.33 -11.87 0.90
C ILE A 75 0.85 -11.72 0.57
N LEU A 76 0.47 -10.73 -0.24
CA LEU A 76 -0.95 -10.40 -0.41
C LEU A 76 -1.66 -11.38 -1.35
N SER A 77 -1.10 -11.68 -2.51
CA SER A 77 -1.73 -12.56 -3.51
C SER A 77 -2.02 -13.98 -2.99
N PRO A 78 -1.15 -14.62 -2.19
CA PRO A 78 -1.46 -15.90 -1.56
C PRO A 78 -2.61 -15.83 -0.53
N LEU A 79 -2.79 -14.70 0.15
CA LEU A 79 -3.81 -14.51 1.20
C LEU A 79 -5.14 -13.97 0.64
N MET A 80 -5.08 -13.23 -0.45
CA MET A 80 -6.18 -12.51 -1.09
C MET A 80 -6.15 -12.81 -2.60
N PRO A 81 -6.65 -13.98 -3.05
CA PRO A 81 -6.50 -14.41 -4.45
C PRO A 81 -7.22 -13.50 -5.45
N ASN A 82 -8.25 -12.76 -5.01
CA ASN A 82 -9.01 -11.82 -5.84
C ASN A 82 -8.42 -10.40 -5.84
N LEU A 83 -7.33 -10.16 -5.11
CA LEU A 83 -6.70 -8.85 -5.03
C LEU A 83 -5.84 -8.61 -6.27
N ILE A 84 -5.97 -7.44 -6.87
CA ILE A 84 -5.15 -6.98 -7.99
C ILE A 84 -4.22 -5.87 -7.51
N HIS A 85 -2.95 -5.92 -7.88
CA HIS A 85 -2.02 -4.80 -7.69
C HIS A 85 -2.08 -3.85 -8.89
N ALA A 86 -2.39 -2.59 -8.62
CA ALA A 86 -2.32 -1.51 -9.60
C ALA A 86 -1.22 -0.51 -9.19
N PRO A 87 -0.20 -0.29 -10.04
CA PRO A 87 0.75 0.79 -9.83
C PRO A 87 0.08 2.15 -10.00
N CYS A 88 0.47 3.12 -9.17
CA CYS A 88 -0.06 4.48 -9.21
C CYS A 88 0.37 5.20 -10.49
N CYS A 89 -0.62 5.64 -11.28
CA CYS A 89 -0.39 6.38 -12.52
C CYS A 89 0.34 7.71 -12.28
N VAL A 90 0.04 8.42 -11.19
CA VAL A 90 0.72 9.70 -10.86
C VAL A 90 2.22 9.47 -10.69
N HIS A 91 2.61 8.39 -10.01
CA HIS A 91 4.02 8.07 -9.82
C HIS A 91 4.70 7.70 -11.15
N ILE A 92 4.01 6.95 -12.02
CA ILE A 92 4.51 6.63 -13.38
C ILE A 92 4.66 7.91 -14.21
N LEU A 93 3.66 8.78 -14.20
CA LEU A 93 3.67 10.07 -14.90
C LEU A 93 4.82 10.94 -14.41
N ASN A 94 5.04 11.00 -13.10
CA ASN A 94 6.18 11.71 -12.52
C ASN A 94 7.51 11.12 -13.02
N LEU A 95 7.62 9.80 -13.13
CA LEU A 95 8.85 9.16 -13.62
C LEU A 95 9.14 9.49 -15.10
N ILE A 96 8.10 9.59 -15.94
CA ILE A 96 8.26 9.85 -17.40
C ILE A 96 8.18 11.33 -17.78
N GLY A 97 7.59 12.18 -16.94
CA GLY A 97 7.37 13.60 -17.18
C GLY A 97 8.57 14.48 -16.83
N TYR A 98 9.56 13.93 -16.13
CA TYR A 98 10.89 14.53 -15.98
C TYR A 98 11.79 14.19 -17.18
N VAL A 99 11.28 14.38 -18.41
CA VAL A 99 12.05 14.36 -19.66
C VAL A 99 12.06 15.77 -20.24
#